data_AF-A0A8W8JB74-F1
#
_entry.id   AF-A0A8W8JB74-F1
#
_cell.length_a   1.000
_cell.length_b   1.000
_cell.length_c   1.000
_cell.angle_alpha   90.00
_cell.angle_beta   90.00
_cell.angle_gamma   90.00
#
_symmetry.space_group_name_H-M   'P 1'
#
loop_
_entity.id
_entity.type
_entity.pdbx_description
1 polymer ?
#
loop_
_entity_poly.entity_id
_entity_poly.type
_entity_poly.pdbx_seq_one_letter_code
_entity_poly.pdbx_strand_id
1 'polypeptide(L)'
;WWEYFSMLRENTLVIFANICGHLELKYYPEEICMPILDGLLHWAVCPSSCATDPLPSTTTSVLSPQRLVLEALSKLCIHETNVDLLLATPPFDRIVQLFSILTKLLANKSEPVTLEFALVLLSSLVQGDTSCARAVAMQHPSISLLLDFLETAEHKAMTVANHHGINALRDNPEIMGTSLDMLRRAANILHNLALVPENRSLFTQHQQRLLSLVMSQILDQFVAQILSDVLYLCFQGELPNS
;
A
#
# COMPACT_ATOMS: atom_id res chain seq x y z
N TRP A 1 -13.57 -35.28 -2.19
CA TRP A 1 -13.40 -34.10 -3.06
C TRP A 1 -12.71 -32.92 -2.35
N TRP A 2 -12.72 -32.85 -1.01
CA TRP A 2 -12.07 -31.77 -0.26
C TRP A 2 -10.58 -31.56 -0.55
N GLU A 3 -9.80 -32.64 -0.65
CA GLU A 3 -8.37 -32.56 -1.01
C GLU A 3 -8.17 -31.97 -2.42
N TYR A 4 -8.95 -32.45 -3.39
CA TYR A 4 -8.97 -31.91 -4.75
C TYR A 4 -9.42 -30.44 -4.79
N PHE A 5 -10.40 -30.06 -3.96
CA PHE A 5 -10.87 -28.68 -3.88
C PHE A 5 -9.82 -27.74 -3.29
N SER A 6 -9.06 -28.20 -2.29
CA SER A 6 -7.93 -27.43 -1.74
C SER A 6 -6.87 -27.18 -2.81
N MET A 7 -6.51 -28.21 -3.58
CA MET A 7 -5.55 -28.08 -4.67
C MET A 7 -6.07 -27.18 -5.80
N LEU A 8 -7.34 -27.32 -6.19
CA LEU A 8 -7.94 -26.46 -7.22
C LEU A 8 -7.98 -24.99 -6.78
N ARG A 9 -8.29 -24.72 -5.51
CA ARG A 9 -8.25 -23.36 -4.96
C ARG A 9 -6.85 -22.78 -5.05
N GLU A 10 -5.85 -23.52 -4.56
CA GLU A 10 -4.46 -23.10 -4.62
C GLU A 10 -4.03 -22.76 -6.05
N ASN A 11 -4.24 -23.69 -6.98
CA ASN A 11 -3.93 -23.49 -8.39
C ASN A 11 -4.63 -22.25 -8.96
N THR A 12 -5.91 -22.04 -8.61
CA THR A 12 -6.69 -20.88 -9.05
C THR A 12 -6.11 -19.58 -8.51
N LEU A 13 -5.73 -19.52 -7.25
CA LEU A 13 -5.12 -18.32 -6.65
C LEU A 13 -3.76 -18.02 -7.26
N VAL A 14 -2.95 -19.04 -7.55
CA VAL A 14 -1.69 -18.88 -8.28
C VAL A 14 -1.94 -18.35 -9.69
N ILE A 15 -2.96 -18.85 -10.40
CA ILE A 15 -3.34 -18.33 -11.71
C ILE A 15 -3.72 -16.84 -11.61
N PHE A 16 -4.58 -16.46 -10.65
CA PHE A 16 -4.94 -15.05 -10.45
C PHE A 16 -3.74 -14.16 -10.13
N ALA A 17 -2.84 -14.60 -9.24
CA ALA A 17 -1.62 -13.85 -8.95
C ALA A 17 -0.76 -13.58 -10.20
N ASN A 18 -0.82 -14.45 -11.21
CA ASN A 18 -0.11 -14.28 -12.48
C ASN A 18 -0.87 -13.43 -13.51
N ILE A 19 -2.19 -13.59 -13.65
CA ILE A 19 -2.96 -12.93 -14.72
C ILE A 19 -3.46 -11.53 -14.34
N CYS A 20 -3.62 -11.22 -13.04
CA CYS A 20 -4.26 -9.97 -12.61
C CYS A 20 -3.56 -8.69 -13.09
N GLY A 21 -2.27 -8.74 -13.44
CA GLY A 21 -1.54 -7.60 -13.99
C GLY A 21 -1.98 -7.18 -15.39
N HIS A 22 -2.67 -8.06 -16.11
CA HIS A 22 -3.22 -7.79 -17.45
C HIS A 22 -4.75 -7.88 -17.48
N LEU A 23 -5.38 -8.16 -16.34
CA LEU A 23 -6.81 -8.38 -16.26
C LEU A 23 -7.55 -7.05 -16.10
N GLU A 24 -8.24 -6.62 -17.14
CA GLU A 24 -9.16 -5.48 -17.10
C GLU A 24 -10.61 -5.99 -17.00
N LEU A 25 -11.20 -5.91 -15.80
CA LEU A 25 -12.52 -6.48 -15.53
C LEU A 25 -13.66 -5.76 -16.26
N LYS A 26 -13.45 -4.50 -16.68
CA LYS A 26 -14.43 -3.69 -17.40
C LYS A 26 -14.95 -4.31 -18.71
N TYR A 27 -14.22 -5.28 -19.28
CA TYR A 27 -14.62 -5.97 -20.51
C TYR A 27 -15.51 -7.20 -20.28
N TYR A 28 -15.73 -7.57 -19.03
CA TYR A 28 -16.50 -8.76 -18.65
C TYR A 28 -17.81 -8.36 -17.96
N PRO A 29 -18.86 -9.17 -18.10
CA PRO A 29 -20.14 -8.90 -17.44
C PRO A 29 -20.04 -9.16 -15.92
N GLU A 30 -21.01 -8.62 -15.18
CA GLU A 30 -21.04 -8.63 -13.72
C GLU A 30 -20.96 -10.06 -13.14
N GLU A 31 -21.58 -11.04 -13.80
CA GLU A 31 -21.60 -12.44 -13.40
C GLU A 31 -20.20 -13.09 -13.41
N ILE A 32 -19.23 -12.49 -14.09
CA ILE A 32 -17.83 -12.91 -14.07
C ILE A 32 -17.02 -12.04 -13.10
N CYS A 33 -17.18 -10.72 -13.16
CA CYS A 33 -16.38 -9.79 -12.37
C CYS A 33 -16.65 -9.92 -10.86
N MET A 34 -17.92 -9.99 -10.46
CA MET A 34 -18.30 -9.96 -9.05
C MET A 34 -17.80 -11.18 -8.28
N PRO A 35 -17.92 -12.43 -8.77
CA PRO A 35 -17.36 -13.58 -8.07
C PRO A 35 -15.83 -13.51 -7.91
N ILE A 36 -15.12 -12.92 -8.89
CA ILE A 36 -13.66 -12.75 -8.81
C ILE A 36 -13.32 -11.74 -7.71
N LEU A 37 -13.93 -10.56 -7.75
CA LEU A 37 -13.68 -9.50 -6.77
C LEU A 37 -14.10 -9.92 -5.36
N ASP A 38 -15.28 -10.54 -5.23
CA ASP A 38 -15.79 -11.06 -3.96
C ASP A 38 -14.87 -12.14 -3.38
N GLY A 39 -14.43 -13.09 -4.21
CA GLY A 39 -13.52 -14.16 -3.81
C GLY A 39 -12.15 -13.63 -3.38
N LEU A 40 -11.54 -12.75 -4.18
CA LEU A 40 -10.28 -12.11 -3.82
C LEU A 40 -10.42 -11.29 -2.53
N LEU A 41 -11.45 -10.45 -2.40
CA LEU A 41 -11.64 -9.67 -1.19
C LEU A 41 -11.90 -10.56 0.03
N HIS A 42 -12.68 -11.64 -0.11
CA HIS A 42 -12.90 -12.63 0.94
C HIS A 42 -11.58 -13.24 1.42
N TRP A 43 -10.76 -13.78 0.52
CA TRP A 43 -9.50 -14.42 0.89
C TRP A 43 -8.45 -13.44 1.42
N ALA A 44 -8.53 -12.16 1.04
CA ALA A 44 -7.67 -11.13 1.60
C ALA A 44 -7.96 -10.88 3.09
N VAL A 45 -9.23 -10.90 3.49
CA VAL A 45 -9.67 -10.58 4.86
C VAL A 45 -10.05 -11.79 5.72
N CYS A 46 -10.02 -12.99 5.14
CA CYS A 46 -10.43 -14.21 5.82
C CYS A 46 -9.54 -14.49 7.05
N PRO A 47 -10.13 -14.61 8.27
CA PRO A 47 -9.38 -14.87 9.49
C PRO A 47 -9.03 -16.35 9.68
N SER A 48 -9.48 -17.23 8.78
CA SER A 48 -9.24 -18.67 8.88
C SER A 48 -7.76 -18.98 8.71
N SER A 49 -7.27 -19.98 9.47
CA SER A 49 -5.94 -20.55 9.27
C SER A 49 -5.74 -21.04 7.83
N CYS A 50 -6.81 -21.49 7.16
CA CYS A 50 -6.74 -21.87 5.74
C CYS A 50 -6.36 -20.73 4.80
N ALA A 51 -6.48 -19.46 5.23
CA ALA A 51 -6.10 -18.29 4.44
C ALA A 51 -4.70 -17.77 4.81
N THR A 52 -4.35 -17.83 6.10
CA THR A 52 -3.13 -17.23 6.64
C THR A 52 -1.94 -18.17 6.64
N ASP A 53 -2.17 -19.47 6.83
CA ASP A 53 -1.10 -20.46 6.95
C ASP A 53 -0.49 -20.76 5.58
N PRO A 54 0.79 -21.17 5.54
CA PRO A 54 1.42 -21.64 4.32
C PRO A 54 0.65 -22.78 3.66
N LEU A 55 0.69 -22.81 2.32
CA LEU A 55 0.03 -23.84 1.53
C LEU A 55 0.56 -25.24 1.88
N PRO A 56 -0.32 -26.24 2.07
CA PRO A 56 0.08 -27.57 2.53
C PRO A 56 0.91 -28.36 1.50
N SER A 57 0.82 -27.99 0.23
CA SER A 57 1.58 -28.53 -0.91
C SER A 57 3.07 -28.19 -0.86
N THR A 58 3.48 -27.18 -0.08
CA THR A 58 4.86 -26.72 0.02
C THR A 58 5.30 -26.58 1.47
N THR A 59 6.37 -27.29 1.85
CA THR A 59 6.87 -27.26 3.24
C THR A 59 7.96 -26.21 3.45
N THR A 60 8.42 -25.55 2.38
CA THR A 60 9.56 -24.61 2.40
C THR A 60 9.16 -23.18 2.06
N SER A 61 7.98 -22.96 1.47
CA SER A 61 7.52 -21.64 1.07
C SER A 61 6.56 -21.05 2.09
N VAL A 62 6.66 -19.74 2.32
CA VAL A 62 5.77 -18.95 3.19
C VAL A 62 4.49 -18.53 2.43
N LEU A 63 4.25 -19.09 1.24
CA LEU A 63 3.13 -18.72 0.39
C LEU A 63 1.82 -19.17 1.02
N SER A 64 0.95 -18.22 1.36
CA SER A 64 -0.40 -18.46 1.83
C SER A 64 -1.43 -17.94 0.82
N PRO A 65 -2.68 -18.43 0.85
CA PRO A 65 -3.76 -17.88 0.04
C PRO A 65 -3.90 -16.36 0.18
N GLN A 66 -3.76 -15.83 1.41
CA GLN A 66 -3.81 -14.38 1.64
C GLN A 66 -2.67 -13.66 0.90
N ARG A 67 -1.43 -14.18 0.93
CA ARG A 67 -0.31 -13.56 0.20
C ARG A 67 -0.54 -13.57 -1.32
N LEU A 68 -1.02 -14.69 -1.88
CA LEU A 68 -1.35 -14.79 -3.30
C LEU A 68 -2.42 -13.79 -3.72
N VAL A 69 -3.43 -13.61 -2.88
CA VAL A 69 -4.53 -12.70 -3.15
C VAL A 69 -4.12 -11.24 -3.00
N LEU A 70 -3.26 -10.91 -2.03
CA LEU A 70 -2.69 -9.56 -1.91
C LEU A 70 -1.83 -9.22 -3.12
N GLU A 71 -1.02 -10.16 -3.61
CA GLU A 71 -0.30 -10.01 -4.87
C GLU A 71 -1.26 -9.78 -6.04
N ALA A 72 -2.26 -10.66 -6.19
CA ALA A 72 -3.26 -10.57 -7.25
C ALA A 72 -4.00 -9.22 -7.22
N LEU A 73 -4.46 -8.77 -6.05
CA LEU A 73 -5.13 -7.48 -5.87
C LEU A 73 -4.20 -6.32 -6.17
N SER A 74 -2.92 -6.37 -5.74
CA SER A 74 -1.96 -5.30 -5.99
C SER A 74 -1.72 -5.08 -7.48
N LYS A 75 -1.73 -6.16 -8.27
CA LYS A 75 -1.64 -6.12 -9.73
C LYS A 75 -2.95 -5.70 -10.39
N LEU A 76 -4.08 -6.19 -9.88
CA LEU A 76 -5.40 -5.88 -10.40
C LEU A 76 -5.73 -4.38 -10.26
N CYS A 77 -5.37 -3.79 -9.12
CA CYS A 77 -5.61 -2.39 -8.77
C CYS A 77 -4.62 -1.40 -9.43
N ILE A 78 -3.79 -1.86 -10.38
CA ILE A 78 -3.04 -0.95 -11.26
C ILE A 78 -3.99 -0.23 -12.22
N HIS A 79 -5.12 -0.85 -12.56
CA HIS A 79 -6.15 -0.27 -13.42
C HIS A 79 -7.23 0.43 -12.57
N GLU A 80 -7.45 1.72 -12.80
CA GLU A 80 -8.45 2.53 -12.07
C GLU A 80 -9.85 1.92 -12.11
N THR A 81 -10.29 1.43 -13.28
CA THR A 81 -11.61 0.79 -13.41
C THR A 81 -11.78 -0.45 -12.53
N ASN A 82 -10.70 -1.18 -12.27
CA ASN A 82 -10.76 -2.33 -11.36
C ASN A 82 -10.83 -1.89 -9.90
N VAL A 83 -10.21 -0.76 -9.55
CA VAL A 83 -10.33 -0.14 -8.23
C VAL A 83 -11.80 0.25 -7.99
N ASP A 84 -12.43 0.92 -8.95
CA ASP A 84 -13.85 1.31 -8.85
C ASP A 84 -14.75 0.08 -8.63
N LEU A 85 -14.54 -0.99 -9.39
CA LEU A 85 -15.31 -2.23 -9.24
C LEU A 85 -15.06 -2.91 -7.88
N LEU A 86 -13.82 -2.92 -7.40
CA LEU A 86 -13.48 -3.48 -6.09
C LEU A 86 -14.14 -2.67 -4.95
N LEU A 87 -14.11 -1.34 -5.03
CA LEU A 87 -14.75 -0.46 -4.06
C LEU A 87 -16.28 -0.54 -4.10
N ALA A 88 -16.85 -0.85 -5.27
CA ALA A 88 -18.28 -1.11 -5.43
C ALA A 88 -18.72 -2.48 -4.87
N THR A 89 -17.80 -3.36 -4.46
CA THR A 89 -18.12 -4.71 -3.98
C THR A 89 -18.62 -4.67 -2.52
N PRO A 90 -19.91 -4.97 -2.25
CA PRO A 90 -20.43 -4.97 -0.88
C PRO A 90 -19.98 -6.20 -0.07
N PRO A 91 -19.94 -6.15 1.27
CA PRO A 91 -20.07 -4.98 2.14
C PRO A 91 -18.73 -4.22 2.28
N PHE A 92 -18.82 -2.88 2.42
CA PHE A 92 -17.66 -1.99 2.59
C PHE A 92 -16.81 -2.31 3.83
N ASP A 93 -17.39 -2.94 4.85
CA ASP A 93 -16.67 -3.39 6.05
C ASP A 93 -15.48 -4.31 5.71
N ARG A 94 -15.55 -5.08 4.61
CA ARG A 94 -14.41 -5.88 4.15
C ARG A 94 -13.26 -5.02 3.63
N ILE A 95 -13.55 -3.89 2.98
CA ILE A 95 -12.51 -2.94 2.56
C ILE A 95 -11.84 -2.32 3.79
N VAL A 96 -12.61 -1.98 4.83
CA VAL A 96 -12.05 -1.49 6.10
C VAL A 96 -11.18 -2.55 6.78
N GLN A 97 -11.60 -3.81 6.80
CA GLN A 97 -10.78 -4.92 7.30
C GLN A 97 -9.50 -5.11 6.48
N LEU A 98 -9.58 -4.96 5.16
CA LEU A 98 -8.41 -4.97 4.28
C LEU A 98 -7.43 -3.87 4.68
N PHE A 99 -7.87 -2.62 4.91
CA PHE A 99 -7.00 -1.55 5.37
C PHE A 99 -6.31 -1.86 6.71
N SER A 100 -7.01 -2.53 7.64
CA SER A 100 -6.39 -3.00 8.89
C SER A 100 -5.26 -4.00 8.63
N ILE A 101 -5.46 -4.94 7.70
CA ILE A 101 -4.43 -5.91 7.29
C ILE A 101 -3.26 -5.21 6.60
N LEU A 102 -3.52 -4.33 5.63
CA LEU A 102 -2.46 -3.59 4.92
C LEU A 102 -1.63 -2.74 5.89
N THR A 103 -2.26 -2.12 6.88
CA THR A 103 -1.55 -1.34 7.93
C THR A 103 -0.65 -2.24 8.79
N LYS A 104 -1.10 -3.46 9.13
CA LYS A 104 -0.25 -4.45 9.82
C LYS A 104 0.93 -4.90 8.96
N LEU A 105 0.74 -5.05 7.66
CA LEU A 105 1.83 -5.39 6.73
C LEU A 105 2.85 -4.27 6.60
N LEU A 106 2.41 -2.99 6.58
CA LEU A 106 3.33 -1.84 6.64
C LEU A 106 4.20 -1.84 7.90
N ALA A 107 3.65 -2.27 9.04
CA ALA A 107 4.40 -2.37 10.28
C ALA A 107 5.44 -3.52 10.27
N ASN A 108 5.26 -4.53 9.41
CA ASN A 108 6.12 -5.71 9.37
C ASN A 108 7.34 -5.51 8.46
N LYS A 109 8.40 -4.92 9.00
CA LYS A 109 9.63 -4.61 8.27
C LYS A 109 10.47 -5.83 7.86
N SER A 110 10.15 -7.05 8.34
CA SER A 110 10.91 -8.26 7.97
C SER A 110 10.50 -8.86 6.62
N GLU A 111 9.34 -8.45 6.07
CA GLU A 111 8.76 -9.03 4.85
C GLU A 111 8.58 -7.95 3.77
N PRO A 112 9.66 -7.52 3.09
CA PRO A 112 9.64 -6.36 2.19
C PRO A 112 8.63 -6.52 1.04
N VAL A 113 8.48 -7.73 0.51
CA VAL A 113 7.53 -8.02 -0.58
C VAL A 113 6.08 -7.74 -0.16
N THR A 114 5.69 -8.17 1.05
CA THR A 114 4.32 -7.92 1.54
C THR A 114 4.09 -6.46 1.89
N LEU A 115 5.13 -5.75 2.31
CA LEU A 115 5.08 -4.31 2.53
C LEU A 115 4.86 -3.56 1.20
N GLU A 116 5.53 -3.97 0.12
CA GLU A 116 5.32 -3.40 -1.21
C GLU A 116 3.89 -3.64 -1.71
N PHE A 117 3.35 -4.85 -1.56
CA PHE A 117 1.93 -5.10 -1.89
C PHE A 117 1.00 -4.18 -1.11
N ALA A 118 1.28 -3.93 0.16
CA ALA A 118 0.50 -3.02 0.99
C ALA A 118 0.58 -1.57 0.51
N LEU A 119 1.77 -1.07 0.18
CA LEU A 119 1.94 0.28 -0.38
C LEU A 119 1.25 0.45 -1.73
N VAL A 120 1.37 -0.55 -2.62
CA VAL A 120 0.71 -0.51 -3.94
C VAL A 120 -0.80 -0.45 -3.77
N LEU A 121 -1.37 -1.36 -2.97
CA LEU A 121 -2.81 -1.42 -2.73
C LEU A 121 -3.34 -0.16 -2.05
N LEU A 122 -2.68 0.30 -0.97
CA LEU A 122 -3.09 1.52 -0.28
C LEU A 122 -3.06 2.71 -1.23
N SER A 123 -2.00 2.85 -2.03
CA SER A 123 -1.86 3.95 -3.00
C SER A 123 -2.98 3.95 -4.04
N SER A 124 -3.34 2.78 -4.59
CA SER A 124 -4.44 2.68 -5.56
C SER A 124 -5.81 2.94 -4.92
N LEU A 125 -6.06 2.39 -3.73
CA LEU A 125 -7.38 2.46 -3.08
C LEU A 125 -7.70 3.86 -2.54
N VAL A 126 -6.73 4.58 -1.96
CA VAL A 126 -6.97 5.94 -1.45
C VAL A 126 -7.17 6.97 -2.56
N GLN A 127 -6.70 6.68 -3.78
CA GLN A 127 -6.95 7.52 -4.97
C GLN A 127 -8.35 7.31 -5.54
N GLY A 128 -8.92 6.10 -5.40
CA GLY A 128 -10.23 5.78 -5.95
C GLY A 128 -11.41 6.45 -5.22
N ASP A 129 -11.33 6.58 -3.88
CA ASP A 129 -12.39 7.22 -3.10
C ASP A 129 -11.86 7.92 -1.84
N THR A 130 -12.33 9.14 -1.60
CA THR A 130 -12.11 9.91 -0.36
C THR A 130 -12.53 9.14 0.90
N SER A 131 -13.55 8.28 0.82
CA SER A 131 -13.96 7.42 1.95
C SER A 131 -12.86 6.42 2.33
N CYS A 132 -12.10 5.93 1.34
CA CYS A 132 -10.95 5.05 1.55
C CYS A 132 -9.79 5.80 2.19
N ALA A 133 -9.49 7.02 1.72
CA ALA A 133 -8.51 7.88 2.37
C ALA A 133 -8.89 8.16 3.84
N ARG A 134 -10.17 8.43 4.13
CA ARG A 134 -10.63 8.56 5.52
C ARG A 134 -10.45 7.27 6.33
N ALA A 135 -10.85 6.13 5.77
CA ALA A 135 -10.77 4.84 6.45
C ALA A 135 -9.32 4.40 6.74
N VAL A 136 -8.38 4.66 5.82
CA VAL A 136 -6.94 4.41 6.00
C VAL A 136 -6.34 5.31 7.07
N ALA A 137 -6.65 6.61 7.08
CA ALA A 137 -6.17 7.52 8.12
C ALA A 137 -6.67 7.14 9.52
N MET A 138 -7.85 6.53 9.61
CA MET A 138 -8.40 6.01 10.87
C MET A 138 -7.76 4.69 11.34
N GLN A 139 -6.98 4.00 10.50
CA GLN A 139 -6.19 2.85 10.93
C GLN A 139 -4.95 3.33 11.70
N HIS A 140 -4.97 3.27 13.03
CA HIS A 140 -3.79 3.64 13.82
C HIS A 140 -2.74 2.51 13.80
N PRO A 141 -1.44 2.77 13.55
CA PRO A 141 -0.75 4.05 13.32
C PRO A 141 -0.34 4.29 11.84
N SER A 142 -1.26 4.30 10.87
CA SER A 142 -0.98 4.34 9.42
C SER A 142 -0.09 5.51 8.97
N ILE A 143 -0.42 6.75 9.35
CA ILE A 143 0.37 7.95 8.99
C ILE A 143 1.80 7.83 9.52
N SER A 144 1.97 7.40 10.78
CA SER A 144 3.30 7.21 11.36
C SER A 144 4.11 6.16 10.61
N LEU A 145 3.48 5.03 10.23
CA LEU A 145 4.17 3.95 9.50
C LEU A 145 4.64 4.40 8.11
N LEU A 146 3.83 5.20 7.42
CA LEU A 146 4.21 5.77 6.12
C LEU A 146 5.38 6.75 6.25
N LEU A 147 5.38 7.59 7.29
CA LEU A 147 6.50 8.48 7.59
C LEU A 147 7.75 7.69 8.00
N ASP A 148 7.61 6.65 8.83
CA ASP A 148 8.72 5.78 9.23
C ASP A 148 9.37 5.13 8.00
N PHE A 149 8.57 4.73 7.00
CA PHE A 149 9.06 4.15 5.75
C PHE A 149 9.92 5.16 4.96
N LEU A 150 9.44 6.40 4.81
CA LEU A 150 10.17 7.48 4.14
C LEU A 150 11.45 7.87 4.87
N GLU A 151 11.40 8.05 6.19
CA GLU A 151 12.57 8.38 7.03
C GLU A 151 13.62 7.26 7.00
N THR A 152 13.19 5.99 7.01
CA THR A 152 14.11 4.86 6.92
C THR A 152 14.86 4.86 5.59
N ALA A 153 14.17 5.16 4.48
CA ALA A 153 14.79 5.24 3.17
C ALA A 153 15.74 6.45 3.06
N GLU A 154 15.34 7.60 3.59
CA GLU A 154 16.19 8.80 3.67
C GLU A 154 17.47 8.53 4.47
N HIS A 155 17.36 7.89 5.64
CA HIS A 155 18.51 7.57 6.49
C HIS A 155 19.48 6.60 5.80
N LYS A 156 18.95 5.60 5.08
CA LYS A 156 19.78 4.69 4.28
C LYS A 156 20.45 5.42 3.11
N ALA A 157 19.71 6.30 2.41
CA ALA A 157 20.27 7.12 1.35
C ALA A 157 21.40 8.02 1.87
N MET A 158 21.20 8.73 2.98
CA MET A 158 22.27 9.52 3.63
C MET A 158 23.51 8.67 3.95
N THR A 159 23.31 7.47 4.49
CA THR A 159 24.40 6.54 4.81
C THR A 159 25.18 6.14 3.57
N VAL A 160 24.50 5.85 2.45
CA VAL A 160 25.14 5.51 1.18
C VAL A 160 25.87 6.71 0.60
N ALA A 161 25.26 7.90 0.62
CA ALA A 161 25.85 9.14 0.14
C ALA A 161 27.14 9.51 0.89
N ASN A 162 27.16 9.30 2.22
CA ASN A 162 28.33 9.58 3.04
C ASN A 162 29.49 8.61 2.77
N HIS A 163 29.21 7.34 2.48
CA HIS A 163 30.25 6.33 2.26
C HIS A 163 30.74 6.23 0.80
N HIS A 164 29.82 6.34 -0.17
CA HIS A 164 30.09 6.09 -1.59
C HIS A 164 29.93 7.34 -2.47
N GLY A 165 29.52 8.46 -1.87
CA GLY A 165 29.17 9.68 -2.60
C GLY A 165 27.76 9.63 -3.18
N ILE A 166 27.23 10.82 -3.51
CA ILE A 166 25.88 10.98 -4.07
C ILE A 166 25.73 10.31 -5.45
N ASN A 167 26.82 10.18 -6.21
CA ASN A 167 26.79 9.55 -7.53
C ASN A 167 26.36 8.08 -7.45
N ALA A 168 26.75 7.35 -6.39
CA ALA A 168 26.33 5.96 -6.21
C ALA A 168 24.81 5.81 -6.10
N LEU A 169 24.12 6.77 -5.48
CA LEU A 169 22.65 6.80 -5.39
C LEU A 169 22.00 7.16 -6.72
N ARG A 170 22.65 8.00 -7.53
CA ARG A 170 22.14 8.37 -8.85
C ARG A 170 22.23 7.20 -9.82
N ASP A 171 23.32 6.44 -9.75
CA ASP A 171 23.57 5.30 -10.62
C ASP A 171 22.73 4.09 -10.20
N ASN A 172 22.50 3.89 -8.89
CA ASN A 172 21.66 2.82 -8.38
C ASN A 172 20.83 3.28 -7.15
N PRO A 173 19.62 3.79 -7.38
CA PRO A 173 18.72 4.21 -6.30
C PRO A 173 18.31 3.06 -5.38
N GLU A 174 18.27 1.82 -5.85
CA GLU A 174 17.78 0.67 -5.09
C GLU A 174 18.68 0.29 -3.90
N ILE A 175 19.90 0.84 -3.82
CA ILE A 175 20.82 0.63 -2.70
C ILE A 175 20.21 1.10 -1.36
N MET A 176 19.22 2.00 -1.37
CA MET A 176 18.47 2.37 -0.16
C MET A 176 17.53 1.25 0.36
N GLY A 177 17.48 0.10 -0.30
CA GLY A 177 16.68 -1.07 0.10
C GLY A 177 15.20 -0.96 -0.22
N THR A 178 14.83 -0.03 -1.10
CA THR A 178 13.51 0.11 -1.72
C THR A 178 13.65 0.91 -3.02
N SER A 179 12.59 1.02 -3.80
CA SER A 179 12.58 1.78 -5.05
C SER A 179 12.03 3.21 -4.86
N LEU A 180 12.40 4.12 -5.76
CA LEU A 180 11.84 5.48 -5.80
C LEU A 180 10.31 5.48 -6.01
N ASP A 181 9.79 4.50 -6.76
CA ASP A 181 8.34 4.36 -6.95
C ASP A 181 7.62 4.11 -5.63
N MET A 182 8.17 3.26 -4.75
CA MET A 182 7.59 2.98 -3.44
C MET A 182 7.60 4.21 -2.53
N LEU A 183 8.66 5.04 -2.58
CA LEU A 183 8.69 6.31 -1.84
C LEU A 183 7.61 7.28 -2.33
N ARG A 184 7.46 7.41 -3.66
CA ARG A 184 6.42 8.26 -4.26
C ARG A 184 5.02 7.75 -3.90
N ARG A 185 4.79 6.44 -3.90
CA ARG A 185 3.52 5.85 -3.44
C ARG A 185 3.25 6.17 -1.97
N ALA A 186 4.22 6.02 -1.09
CA ALA A 186 4.05 6.36 0.33
C ALA A 186 3.70 7.84 0.53
N ALA A 187 4.40 8.75 -0.16
CA ALA A 187 4.10 10.18 -0.11
C ALA A 187 2.73 10.52 -0.72
N ASN A 188 2.35 9.88 -1.83
CA ASN A 188 1.02 10.05 -2.44
C ASN A 188 -0.10 9.52 -1.54
N ILE A 189 0.12 8.43 -0.79
CA ILE A 189 -0.85 8.00 0.21
C ILE A 189 -1.03 9.14 1.23
N LEU A 190 0.04 9.65 1.84
CA LEU A 190 -0.03 10.77 2.78
C LEU A 190 -0.74 12.00 2.20
N HIS A 191 -0.49 12.33 0.93
CA HIS A 191 -1.17 13.41 0.21
C HIS A 191 -2.67 13.18 0.09
N ASN A 192 -3.10 12.01 -0.39
CA ASN A 192 -4.52 11.68 -0.48
C ASN A 192 -5.20 11.65 0.89
N LEU A 193 -4.49 11.21 1.94
CA LEU A 193 -4.99 11.31 3.31
C LEU A 193 -5.19 12.77 3.73
N ALA A 194 -4.27 13.68 3.41
CA ALA A 194 -4.32 15.10 3.78
C ALA A 194 -5.35 15.93 2.98
N LEU A 195 -5.71 15.48 1.77
CA LEU A 195 -6.78 16.10 0.97
C LEU A 195 -8.12 16.08 1.71
N VAL A 196 -8.39 15.02 2.49
CA VAL A 196 -9.57 14.88 3.33
C VAL A 196 -9.47 15.82 4.55
N PRO A 197 -10.33 16.85 4.68
CA PRO A 197 -10.23 17.83 5.75
C PRO A 197 -10.25 17.23 7.17
N GLU A 198 -11.06 16.19 7.39
CA GLU A 198 -11.21 15.50 8.67
C GLU A 198 -9.96 14.76 9.12
N ASN A 199 -9.02 14.49 8.20
CA ASN A 199 -7.77 13.82 8.52
C ASN A 199 -6.66 14.79 8.94
N ARG A 200 -6.77 16.09 8.62
CA ARG A 200 -5.67 17.05 8.80
C ARG A 200 -5.20 17.17 10.26
N SER A 201 -6.12 17.09 11.22
CA SER A 201 -5.77 17.10 12.65
C SER A 201 -4.95 15.88 13.09
N LEU A 202 -5.00 14.77 12.35
CA LEU A 202 -4.19 13.57 12.62
C LEU A 202 -2.72 13.80 12.26
N PHE A 203 -2.42 14.77 11.39
CA PHE A 203 -1.06 15.12 10.98
C PHE A 203 -0.35 16.05 11.96
N THR A 204 -1.07 16.72 12.87
CA THR A 204 -0.49 17.72 13.80
C THR A 204 0.67 17.16 14.62
N GLN A 205 0.53 15.94 15.15
CA GLN A 205 1.61 15.28 15.91
C GLN A 205 2.84 14.89 15.05
N HIS A 206 2.73 14.96 13.72
CA HIS A 206 3.75 14.55 12.76
C HIS A 206 4.36 15.73 11.99
N GLN A 207 3.99 16.97 12.31
CA GLN A 207 4.46 18.17 11.60
C GLN A 207 5.98 18.28 11.52
N GLN A 208 6.68 18.07 12.64
CA GLN A 208 8.15 18.18 12.68
C GLN A 208 8.84 17.12 11.81
N ARG A 209 8.25 15.92 11.75
CA ARG A 209 8.75 14.80 10.93
C ARG A 209 8.61 15.10 9.44
N LEU A 210 7.43 15.58 9.03
CA LEU A 210 7.17 16.04 7.66
C LEU A 210 8.12 17.18 7.27
N LEU A 211 8.31 18.17 8.14
CA LEU A 211 9.23 19.28 7.88
C LEU A 211 10.68 18.79 7.70
N SER A 212 11.13 17.84 8.53
CA SER A 212 12.46 17.25 8.40
C SER A 212 12.65 16.57 7.04
N LEU A 213 11.67 15.77 6.60
CA LEU A 213 11.70 15.10 5.30
C LEU A 213 11.71 16.08 4.13
N VAL A 214 10.90 17.14 4.19
CA VAL A 214 10.83 18.18 3.14
C VAL A 214 12.14 18.95 3.03
N MET A 215 12.80 19.22 4.16
CA MET A 215 14.09 19.93 4.19
C MET A 215 15.30 19.06 3.82
N SER A 216 15.09 17.74 3.67
CA SER A 216 16.13 16.80 3.33
C SER A 216 16.79 17.13 2.00
N GLN A 217 18.12 17.10 1.96
CA GLN A 217 18.91 17.35 0.75
C GLN A 217 19.17 16.09 -0.06
N ILE A 218 18.84 14.91 0.47
CA ILE A 218 19.08 13.62 -0.20
C ILE A 218 17.80 12.99 -0.73
N LEU A 219 16.64 13.35 -0.18
CA LEU A 219 15.37 12.81 -0.59
C LEU A 219 15.05 13.21 -2.04
N ASP A 220 14.39 12.32 -2.78
CA ASP A 220 13.93 12.60 -4.15
C ASP A 220 13.07 13.86 -4.19
N GLN A 221 13.38 14.76 -5.12
CA GLN A 221 12.75 16.07 -5.22
C GLN A 221 11.22 15.97 -5.44
N PHE A 222 10.75 14.93 -6.14
CA PHE A 222 9.33 14.73 -6.37
C PHE A 222 8.62 14.28 -5.07
N VAL A 223 9.25 13.39 -4.30
CA VAL A 223 8.77 13.00 -2.96
C VAL A 223 8.71 14.23 -2.05
N ALA A 224 9.76 15.05 -2.00
CA ALA A 224 9.79 16.27 -1.19
C ALA A 224 8.70 17.27 -1.59
N GLN A 225 8.40 17.42 -2.89
CA GLN A 225 7.30 18.25 -3.38
C GLN A 225 5.94 17.76 -2.88
N ILE A 226 5.65 16.47 -2.99
CA ILE A 226 4.38 15.88 -2.51
C ILE A 226 4.22 16.12 -1.00
N LEU A 227 5.29 15.92 -0.22
CA LEU A 227 5.27 16.16 1.24
C LEU A 227 5.12 17.64 1.59
N SER A 228 5.65 18.54 0.75
CA SER A 228 5.43 19.98 0.89
C SER A 228 3.95 20.33 0.70
N ASP A 229 3.29 19.70 -0.27
CA ASP A 229 1.85 19.87 -0.47
C ASP A 229 1.04 19.30 0.72
N VAL A 230 1.47 18.19 1.32
CA VAL A 230 0.89 17.65 2.57
C VAL A 230 1.00 18.68 3.70
N LEU A 231 2.19 19.27 3.91
CA LEU A 231 2.39 20.31 4.92
C LEU A 231 1.48 21.52 4.66
N TYR A 232 1.41 21.97 3.41
CA TYR A 232 0.54 23.08 3.01
C TYR A 232 -0.92 22.76 3.33
N LEU A 233 -1.44 21.59 2.93
CA LEU A 233 -2.83 21.21 3.17
C LEU A 233 -3.19 21.13 4.67
N CYS A 234 -2.27 20.62 5.49
CA CYS A 234 -2.52 20.41 6.91
C CYS A 234 -2.33 21.67 7.77
N PHE A 235 -1.42 22.58 7.42
CA PHE A 235 -0.95 23.65 8.32
C PHE A 235 -1.15 25.08 7.79
N GLN A 236 -1.86 25.26 6.66
CA GLN A 236 -2.18 26.57 6.07
C GLN A 236 -2.77 27.61 7.04
N GLY A 237 -3.44 27.19 8.12
CA GLY A 237 -4.11 28.07 9.08
C GLY A 237 -3.31 28.43 10.35
N GLU A 238 -2.11 27.87 10.54
CA GLU A 238 -1.30 28.08 11.75
C GLU A 238 -0.10 29.03 11.55
N LEU A 239 0.06 29.60 10.35
CA LEU A 239 1.03 30.69 10.15
C LEU A 239 0.51 31.93 10.89
N PRO A 240 1.23 32.43 11.93
CA PRO A 240 0.80 33.63 12.62
C PRO A 240 0.82 34.78 11.61
N ASN A 241 -0.34 35.40 11.42
CA ASN A 241 -0.40 36.73 10.81
C ASN A 241 0.57 37.63 11.57
N SER A 242 1.52 38.17 10.82
CA SER A 242 2.56 39.09 11.28
C SER A 242 1.98 40.31 11.98
#